data_AF-A0A3N5Q9A9-F1
#
_entry.id   AF-A0A3N5Q9A9-F1
#
_cell.length_a   1.000
_cell.length_b   1.000
_cell.length_c   1.000
_cell.angle_alpha   90.00
_cell.angle_beta   90.00
_cell.angle_gamma   90.00
#
_symmetry.space_group_name_H-M   'P 1'
#
loop_
_entity.id
_entity.type
_entity.pdbx_description
1 polymer ?
#
loop_
_entity_poly.entity_id
_entity_poly.type
_entity_poly.pdbx_seq_one_letter_code
_entity_poly.pdbx_strand_id
1 'polypeptide(L)'
;MLKNDKLKKPVGASDRTGFSKILIKKVLPVFLLTVFLFSPLNINKINAQILETDEKTESLEFDKYDDLLEYTENTKTKEVIYNYKTNIVEQQTFNNLNENIDKRKEDVEFYINPNTGKEYAKIYSSKQYRKIQKDWYKFETATTTENNFFMELEKTVPVENFFDKMISLFEFKQTIAQTEYLNSGSGRVLSDRTSSSWDTVHDDESGTNAYVNRTSEILGCWYRLSDNRWIIQRGFLNFDTSFLEIGDVVESASIFVKPAVIYKSDNDEYSYTVVLNSTHTATTTLSTSDYSRAGNTEYSNQITLDNQTTSSYTEFELNAGGISSINFDGYSKFSIKEGHDYEDAAINGTQSTYNGADYYFNPTDTTDDIYILITLGQITTTTADLYPCEIPENTLIQRFTGCENIYTTSTTTPNEIRFFYYDIPLILFLVFFIFSVTPVIIILIFIYVRKKR
;
A
#
# COMPACT_ATOMS: atom_id res chain seq x y z
N MET A 1 19.07 50.45 67.27
CA MET A 1 20.21 49.84 66.54
C MET A 1 19.64 48.65 65.79
N LEU A 2 19.60 48.46 64.47
CA LEU A 2 20.05 49.08 63.21
C LEU A 2 18.98 48.65 62.17
N LYS A 3 18.27 49.53 61.43
CA LYS A 3 18.59 50.17 60.13
C LYS A 3 19.24 49.30 59.03
N ASN A 4 18.55 49.30 57.88
CA ASN A 4 19.01 49.29 56.48
C ASN A 4 18.95 47.99 55.62
N ASP A 5 18.03 48.06 54.66
CA ASP A 5 18.20 47.96 53.19
C ASP A 5 18.91 46.74 52.57
N LYS A 6 18.18 46.02 51.71
CA LYS A 6 18.25 46.20 50.24
C LYS A 6 17.32 45.21 49.52
N LEU A 7 16.20 45.73 49.01
CA LEU A 7 15.40 45.11 47.96
C LEU A 7 16.26 44.95 46.69
N LYS A 8 16.47 43.71 46.24
CA LYS A 8 17.04 43.40 44.92
C LYS A 8 16.01 43.75 43.85
N LYS A 9 16.35 44.71 42.98
CA LYS A 9 15.68 44.95 41.70
C LYS A 9 15.85 43.71 40.79
N PRO A 10 14.81 43.25 40.09
CA PRO A 10 14.98 42.28 39.01
C PRO A 10 15.66 42.96 37.81
N VAL A 11 16.78 42.38 37.41
CA VAL A 11 17.55 42.72 36.22
C VAL A 11 16.90 42.04 35.02
N GLY A 12 16.69 42.80 33.94
CA GLY A 12 16.66 42.24 32.58
C GLY A 12 15.31 42.20 31.88
N ALA A 13 14.66 43.35 31.68
CA ALA A 13 13.79 43.52 30.51
C ALA A 13 14.68 43.56 29.26
N SER A 14 14.98 42.38 28.71
CA SER A 14 15.62 42.22 27.41
C SER A 14 14.71 42.81 26.34
N ASP A 15 15.23 43.81 25.65
CA ASP A 15 14.58 44.59 24.61
C ASP A 15 14.26 43.70 23.38
N ARG A 16 13.16 42.94 23.47
CA ARG A 16 12.67 42.02 22.42
C ARG A 16 11.99 42.73 21.25
N THR A 17 12.19 44.04 21.08
CA THR A 17 11.57 44.83 20.00
C THR A 17 12.40 44.89 18.71
N GLY A 18 13.65 44.39 18.72
CA GLY A 18 14.55 44.44 17.56
C GLY A 18 14.15 43.51 16.40
N PHE A 19 13.65 42.32 16.69
CA PHE A 19 13.41 41.29 15.66
C PHE A 19 12.18 41.60 14.79
N SER A 20 11.09 42.17 15.35
CA SER A 20 9.91 42.50 14.55
C SER A 20 10.16 43.69 13.61
N LYS A 21 10.99 44.66 14.03
CA LYS A 21 11.37 45.80 13.20
C LYS A 21 12.25 45.40 12.01
N ILE A 22 13.12 44.39 12.17
CA ILE A 22 13.97 43.88 11.08
C ILE A 22 13.12 43.06 10.09
N LEU A 23 12.21 42.21 10.58
CA LEU A 23 11.35 41.40 9.72
C LEU A 23 10.43 42.28 8.85
N ILE A 24 9.78 43.28 9.45
CA ILE A 24 8.86 44.17 8.72
C ILE A 24 9.63 45.08 7.75
N LYS A 25 10.81 45.59 8.11
CA LYS A 25 11.54 46.54 7.25
C LYS A 25 12.33 45.88 6.12
N LYS A 26 12.76 44.62 6.26
CA LYS A 26 13.61 43.98 5.24
C LYS A 26 12.92 42.88 4.45
N VAL A 27 11.99 42.13 5.04
CA VAL A 27 11.35 40.98 4.36
C VAL A 27 10.12 41.43 3.58
N LEU A 28 9.33 42.36 4.12
CA LEU A 28 8.10 42.86 3.47
C LEU A 28 8.36 43.55 2.12
N PRO A 29 9.41 44.38 1.93
CA PRO A 29 9.68 45.00 0.64
C PRO A 29 10.16 44.00 -0.42
N VAL A 30 10.94 42.98 -0.02
CA VAL A 30 11.37 41.92 -0.93
C VAL A 30 10.19 41.09 -1.38
N PHE A 31 9.28 40.75 -0.46
CA PHE A 31 8.04 40.04 -0.75
C PHE A 31 7.11 40.86 -1.68
N LEU A 32 6.89 42.14 -1.39
CA LEU A 32 6.09 43.04 -2.25
C LEU A 32 6.73 43.23 -3.62
N LEU A 33 8.06 43.30 -3.71
CA LEU A 33 8.78 43.41 -4.97
C LEU A 33 8.66 42.12 -5.80
N THR A 34 8.72 40.93 -5.19
CA THR A 34 8.45 39.67 -5.90
C THR A 34 6.99 39.57 -6.34
N VAL A 35 6.03 40.00 -5.53
CA VAL A 35 4.61 40.02 -5.93
C VAL A 35 4.37 41.01 -7.07
N PHE A 36 5.07 42.15 -7.11
CA PHE A 36 4.91 43.18 -8.14
C PHE A 36 5.69 42.89 -9.44
N LEU A 37 6.84 42.23 -9.36
CA LEU A 37 7.61 41.80 -10.55
C LEU A 37 6.97 40.58 -11.24
N PHE A 38 6.19 39.80 -10.52
CA PHE A 38 5.54 38.59 -11.03
C PHE A 38 4.00 38.66 -11.02
N SER A 39 3.41 39.80 -10.65
CA SER A 39 2.03 40.09 -11.02
C SER A 39 1.94 40.05 -12.55
N PRO A 40 0.94 39.36 -13.13
CA PRO A 40 0.89 39.10 -14.55
C PRO A 40 1.00 40.43 -15.29
N LEU A 41 2.12 40.62 -15.99
CA LEU A 41 2.31 41.70 -16.95
C LEU A 41 1.04 41.77 -17.79
N ASN A 42 0.43 42.95 -17.86
CA ASN A 42 -0.65 43.25 -18.80
C ASN A 42 -0.21 42.79 -20.20
N ILE A 43 -0.63 41.59 -20.59
CA ILE A 43 -0.57 41.13 -21.96
C ILE A 43 -1.53 42.05 -22.69
N ASN A 44 -0.98 43.06 -23.34
CA ASN A 44 -1.70 43.91 -24.26
C ASN A 44 -2.52 43.01 -25.18
N LYS A 45 -3.83 43.27 -25.25
CA LYS A 45 -4.73 42.74 -26.27
C LYS A 45 -4.06 42.89 -27.63
N ILE A 46 -3.46 41.82 -28.13
CA ILE A 46 -3.18 41.70 -29.55
C ILE A 46 -4.56 41.51 -30.17
N ASN A 47 -5.01 42.54 -30.89
CA ASN A 47 -6.18 42.49 -31.73
C ASN A 47 -5.98 41.39 -32.78
N ALA A 48 -6.41 40.17 -32.48
CA ALA A 48 -6.69 39.17 -33.49
C ALA A 48 -7.99 39.61 -34.16
N GLN A 49 -7.84 40.33 -35.27
CA GLN A 49 -8.94 40.62 -36.18
C GLN A 49 -9.29 39.29 -36.84
N ILE A 50 -10.34 38.64 -36.31
CA ILE A 50 -10.98 37.51 -36.96
C ILE A 50 -11.57 38.06 -38.26
N LEU A 51 -11.04 37.60 -39.39
CA LEU A 51 -11.75 37.70 -40.66
C LEU A 51 -12.99 36.82 -40.54
N GLU A 52 -14.12 37.44 -40.21
CA GLU A 52 -15.44 36.84 -40.37
C GLU A 52 -15.63 36.51 -41.85
N THR A 53 -15.57 35.22 -42.17
CA THR A 53 -16.34 34.67 -43.28
C THR A 53 -17.72 34.33 -42.72
N ASP A 54 -18.74 34.95 -43.29
CA ASP A 54 -20.17 34.77 -42.99
C ASP A 54 -20.62 33.30 -43.15
N GLU A 55 -20.40 32.47 -42.13
CA GLU A 55 -21.21 31.27 -41.91
C GLU A 55 -21.58 31.19 -40.42
N LYS A 56 -22.83 31.52 -40.12
CA LYS A 56 -23.47 31.27 -38.83
C LYS A 56 -23.38 29.79 -38.48
N THR A 57 -22.36 29.41 -37.73
CA THR A 57 -22.35 28.19 -36.94
C THR A 57 -22.73 28.58 -35.52
N GLU A 58 -23.94 28.22 -35.10
CA GLU A 58 -24.34 28.28 -33.69
C GLU A 58 -23.39 27.36 -32.90
N SER A 59 -22.51 27.95 -32.10
CA SER A 59 -21.67 27.20 -31.17
C SER A 59 -22.56 26.63 -30.06
N LEU A 60 -22.83 25.34 -30.10
CA LEU A 60 -23.47 24.60 -29.00
C LEU A 60 -22.46 24.51 -27.84
N GLU A 61 -22.78 25.10 -26.69
CA GLU A 61 -22.07 24.86 -25.43
C GLU A 61 -22.36 23.41 -24.98
N PHE A 62 -21.34 22.55 -24.98
CA PHE A 62 -21.44 21.12 -24.67
C PHE A 62 -20.76 20.78 -23.33
N ASP A 63 -21.48 20.95 -22.22
CA ASP A 63 -21.07 20.49 -20.86
C ASP A 63 -21.43 19.00 -20.60
N LYS A 64 -21.44 18.11 -21.62
CA LYS A 64 -22.19 16.83 -21.56
C LYS A 64 -21.42 15.56 -22.01
N TYR A 65 -20.25 15.30 -21.44
CA TYR A 65 -19.51 14.05 -21.75
C TYR A 65 -19.50 12.98 -20.66
N ASP A 66 -20.09 13.23 -19.48
CA ASP A 66 -20.36 12.18 -18.46
C ASP A 66 -21.32 11.06 -18.95
N ASP A 67 -21.86 11.19 -20.16
CA ASP A 67 -22.94 10.38 -20.71
C ASP A 67 -22.59 9.69 -22.05
N LEU A 68 -21.29 9.57 -22.39
CA LEU A 68 -20.84 8.78 -23.55
C LEU A 68 -21.07 7.28 -23.28
N LEU A 69 -21.94 6.63 -24.07
CA LEU A 69 -22.26 5.22 -23.86
C LEU A 69 -21.48 4.28 -24.78
N GLU A 70 -21.45 4.58 -26.08
CA GLU A 70 -20.94 3.68 -27.11
C GLU A 70 -20.39 4.49 -28.29
N TYR A 71 -19.22 4.11 -28.81
CA TYR A 71 -18.68 4.64 -30.06
C TYR A 71 -18.19 3.52 -30.98
N THR A 72 -18.11 3.80 -32.27
CA THR A 72 -17.56 2.90 -33.30
C THR A 72 -16.66 3.71 -34.20
N GLU A 73 -15.44 3.20 -34.41
CA GLU A 73 -14.47 3.80 -35.34
C GLU A 73 -14.55 3.11 -36.70
N ASN A 74 -14.65 3.91 -37.77
CA ASN A 74 -14.41 3.43 -39.12
C ASN A 74 -12.91 3.49 -39.43
N THR A 75 -12.25 2.34 -39.35
CA THR A 75 -10.79 2.21 -39.54
C THR A 75 -10.28 2.68 -40.90
N LYS A 76 -11.15 2.78 -41.92
CA LYS A 76 -10.77 3.25 -43.27
C LYS A 76 -10.89 4.77 -43.41
N THR A 77 -11.90 5.39 -42.82
CA THR A 77 -12.17 6.83 -42.99
C THR A 77 -11.71 7.66 -41.79
N LYS A 78 -11.35 7.03 -40.67
CA LYS A 78 -11.04 7.68 -39.40
C LYS A 78 -12.19 8.53 -38.85
N GLU A 79 -13.41 8.18 -39.23
CA GLU A 79 -14.63 8.75 -38.67
C GLU A 79 -15.02 7.95 -37.43
N VAL A 80 -15.37 8.68 -36.37
CA VAL A 80 -15.94 8.14 -35.15
C VAL A 80 -17.42 8.45 -35.13
N ILE A 81 -18.23 7.40 -35.05
CA ILE A 81 -19.67 7.50 -34.81
C ILE A 81 -19.88 7.23 -33.33
N TYR A 82 -20.51 8.16 -32.62
CA TYR A 82 -20.75 8.01 -31.19
C TYR A 82 -22.19 8.35 -30.84
N ASN A 83 -22.72 7.62 -29.86
CA ASN A 83 -24.04 7.85 -29.30
C ASN A 83 -23.88 8.51 -27.93
N TYR A 84 -24.49 9.68 -27.76
CA TYR A 84 -24.54 10.38 -26.48
C TYR A 84 -25.97 10.49 -26.00
N LYS A 85 -26.11 10.44 -24.67
CA LYS A 85 -27.38 10.65 -23.98
C LYS A 85 -27.69 12.14 -23.94
N THR A 86 -28.92 12.50 -24.26
CA THR A 86 -29.42 13.86 -23.98
C THR A 86 -30.15 13.90 -22.63
N ASN A 87 -30.77 15.03 -22.28
CA ASN A 87 -31.53 15.15 -21.03
C ASN A 87 -32.69 14.13 -20.97
N ILE A 88 -33.21 13.91 -19.75
CA ILE A 88 -34.44 13.12 -19.54
C ILE A 88 -35.53 13.63 -20.49
N VAL A 89 -36.11 12.72 -21.27
CA VAL A 89 -37.12 13.05 -22.27
C VAL A 89 -38.46 13.17 -21.58
N GLU A 90 -38.89 14.41 -21.38
CA GLU A 90 -40.23 14.73 -20.92
C GLU A 90 -41.30 14.22 -21.89
N GLN A 91 -42.54 14.13 -21.40
CA GLN A 91 -43.70 13.72 -22.18
C GLN A 91 -43.90 14.67 -23.38
N GLN A 92 -43.98 14.12 -24.59
CA GLN A 92 -44.14 14.93 -25.81
C GLN A 92 -45.62 15.15 -26.17
N THR A 93 -45.88 16.12 -27.04
CA THR A 93 -47.20 16.32 -27.66
C THR A 93 -47.10 16.20 -29.18
N PHE A 94 -48.10 15.57 -29.81
CA PHE A 94 -48.21 15.47 -31.26
C PHE A 94 -49.65 15.64 -31.70
N ASN A 95 -49.93 16.62 -32.57
CA ASN A 95 -51.29 16.97 -33.00
C ASN A 95 -52.28 17.15 -31.82
N ASN A 96 -51.86 17.86 -30.77
CA ASN A 96 -52.63 18.08 -29.53
C ASN A 96 -52.96 16.79 -28.75
N LEU A 97 -52.26 15.69 -29.01
CA LEU A 97 -52.34 14.47 -28.22
C LEU A 97 -51.14 14.39 -27.29
N ASN A 98 -51.40 14.03 -26.03
CA ASN A 98 -50.35 13.78 -25.04
C ASN A 98 -49.80 12.37 -25.22
N GLU A 99 -48.48 12.23 -25.15
CA GLU A 99 -47.81 10.94 -25.24
C GLU A 99 -48.09 10.06 -24.01
N ASN A 100 -48.26 8.76 -24.22
CA ASN A 100 -48.25 7.75 -23.17
C ASN A 100 -46.83 7.20 -22.99
N ILE A 101 -46.09 7.79 -22.05
CA ILE A 101 -44.68 7.45 -21.79
C ILE A 101 -44.47 6.00 -21.33
N ASP A 102 -45.47 5.39 -20.70
CA ASP A 102 -45.42 4.00 -20.24
C ASP A 102 -45.42 3.01 -21.41
N LYS A 103 -45.95 3.44 -22.57
CA LYS A 103 -45.96 2.66 -23.80
C LYS A 103 -44.81 2.97 -24.75
N ARG A 104 -43.98 3.99 -24.47
CA ARG A 104 -42.83 4.38 -25.32
C ARG A 104 -41.92 3.17 -25.58
N LYS A 105 -41.40 3.07 -26.81
CA LYS A 105 -40.36 2.11 -27.22
C LYS A 105 -39.17 2.87 -27.78
N GLU A 106 -38.07 2.16 -28.03
CA GLU A 106 -36.81 2.78 -28.49
C GLU A 106 -36.96 3.57 -29.79
N ASP A 107 -37.91 3.20 -30.64
CA ASP A 107 -38.16 3.75 -31.97
C ASP A 107 -39.61 4.24 -32.17
N VAL A 108 -40.44 4.24 -31.12
CA VAL A 108 -41.87 4.59 -31.21
C VAL A 108 -42.36 5.39 -30.01
N GLU A 109 -43.02 6.52 -30.30
CA GLU A 109 -43.84 7.28 -29.34
C GLU A 109 -45.32 6.92 -29.53
N PHE A 110 -46.03 6.72 -28.42
CA PHE A 110 -47.45 6.37 -28.44
C PHE A 110 -48.28 7.52 -27.89
N TYR A 111 -49.40 7.82 -28.54
CA TYR A 111 -50.31 8.89 -28.16
C TYR A 111 -51.73 8.35 -28.04
N ILE A 112 -52.49 8.81 -27.06
CA ILE A 112 -53.89 8.41 -26.88
C ILE A 112 -54.77 9.62 -27.13
N ASN A 113 -55.75 9.48 -28.02
CA ASN A 113 -56.75 10.52 -28.18
C ASN A 113 -57.77 10.43 -27.02
N PRO A 114 -57.85 11.44 -26.14
CA PRO A 114 -58.65 11.36 -24.92
C PRO A 114 -60.16 11.25 -25.21
N ASN A 115 -60.61 11.72 -26.38
CA ASN A 115 -62.03 11.72 -26.76
C ASN A 115 -62.47 10.38 -27.35
N THR A 116 -61.55 9.60 -27.93
CA THR A 116 -61.89 8.38 -28.67
C THR A 116 -61.25 7.11 -28.12
N GLY A 117 -60.27 7.24 -27.22
CA GLY A 117 -59.46 6.12 -26.73
C GLY A 117 -58.58 5.46 -27.80
N LYS A 118 -58.56 5.98 -29.03
CA LYS A 118 -57.74 5.44 -30.12
C LYS A 118 -56.28 5.81 -29.92
N GLU A 119 -55.41 4.85 -30.20
CA GLU A 119 -53.96 4.99 -30.10
C GLU A 119 -53.37 5.41 -31.46
N TYR A 120 -52.41 6.32 -31.40
CA TYR A 120 -51.62 6.79 -32.54
C TYR A 120 -50.15 6.54 -32.20
N ALA A 121 -49.36 6.15 -33.20
CA ALA A 121 -47.94 5.92 -33.02
C ALA A 121 -47.15 6.82 -33.97
N LYS A 122 -46.09 7.44 -33.45
CA LYS A 122 -45.07 8.10 -34.26
C LYS A 122 -43.84 7.21 -34.27
N ILE A 123 -43.50 6.71 -35.45
CA ILE A 123 -42.45 5.72 -35.65
C ILE A 123 -41.25 6.43 -36.26
N TYR A 124 -40.07 6.20 -35.68
CA TYR A 124 -38.80 6.71 -36.16
C TYR A 124 -38.08 5.65 -36.99
N SER A 125 -37.25 6.09 -37.94
CA SER A 125 -36.46 5.19 -38.78
C SER A 125 -35.30 4.51 -38.02
N SER A 126 -34.98 4.99 -36.81
CA SER A 126 -33.95 4.44 -35.95
C SER A 126 -34.36 4.52 -34.48
N LYS A 127 -33.63 3.81 -33.63
CA LYS A 127 -33.82 3.83 -32.17
C LYS A 127 -33.34 5.18 -31.62
N GLN A 128 -34.29 6.06 -31.33
CA GLN A 128 -34.05 7.40 -30.80
C GLN A 128 -34.07 7.45 -29.28
N TYR A 129 -34.59 6.41 -28.60
CA TYR A 129 -34.79 6.40 -27.16
C TYR A 129 -34.22 5.14 -26.52
N ARG A 130 -33.73 5.25 -25.28
CA ARG A 130 -33.38 4.09 -24.42
C ARG A 130 -33.91 4.36 -23.01
N LYS A 131 -34.49 3.34 -22.39
CA LYS A 131 -34.91 3.42 -20.99
C LYS A 131 -33.74 3.02 -20.10
N ILE A 132 -33.31 3.94 -19.25
CA ILE A 132 -32.26 3.68 -18.26
C ILE A 132 -32.91 3.84 -16.89
N GLN A 133 -32.98 2.73 -16.14
CA GLN A 133 -33.76 2.63 -14.91
C GLN A 133 -35.25 2.96 -15.15
N LYS A 134 -35.73 4.07 -14.58
CA LYS A 134 -37.14 4.51 -14.67
C LYS A 134 -37.37 5.57 -15.74
N ASP A 135 -36.32 6.22 -16.22
CA ASP A 135 -36.41 7.40 -17.07
C ASP A 135 -36.04 7.08 -18.53
N TRP A 136 -36.67 7.79 -19.45
CA TRP A 136 -36.38 7.69 -20.88
C TRP A 136 -35.41 8.78 -21.29
N TYR A 137 -34.40 8.41 -22.06
CA TYR A 137 -33.42 9.33 -22.61
C TYR A 137 -33.45 9.27 -24.13
N LYS A 138 -33.25 10.41 -24.78
CA LYS A 138 -33.10 10.48 -26.23
C LYS A 138 -31.62 10.36 -26.56
N PHE A 139 -31.33 9.51 -27.51
CA PHE A 139 -30.00 9.27 -28.02
C PHE A 139 -29.86 9.93 -29.36
N GLU A 140 -28.79 10.70 -29.48
CA GLU A 140 -28.40 11.32 -30.73
C GLU A 140 -27.09 10.69 -31.18
N THR A 141 -27.03 10.41 -32.47
CA THR A 141 -25.83 9.90 -33.12
C THR A 141 -25.12 11.09 -33.76
N ALA A 142 -23.88 11.32 -33.37
CA ALA A 142 -23.01 12.28 -34.03
C ALA A 142 -21.87 11.55 -34.74
N THR A 143 -21.31 12.21 -35.74
CA THR A 143 -20.13 11.73 -36.47
C THR A 143 -19.10 12.84 -36.50
N THR A 144 -17.87 12.52 -36.13
CA THR A 144 -16.75 13.45 -36.16
C THR A 144 -15.48 12.72 -36.57
N THR A 145 -14.39 13.43 -36.77
CA THR A 145 -13.07 12.81 -36.99
C THR A 145 -12.50 12.31 -35.68
N GLU A 146 -11.70 11.24 -35.72
CA GLU A 146 -11.02 10.66 -34.56
C GLU A 146 -10.31 11.73 -33.68
N ASN A 147 -9.55 12.63 -34.31
CA ASN A 147 -8.87 13.71 -33.59
C ASN A 147 -9.83 14.68 -32.89
N ASN A 148 -10.94 15.05 -33.54
CA ASN A 148 -11.91 15.97 -32.92
C ASN A 148 -12.67 15.28 -31.80
N PHE A 149 -12.98 13.99 -31.92
CA PHE A 149 -13.62 13.20 -30.86
C PHE A 149 -12.76 13.18 -29.59
N PHE A 150 -11.47 12.86 -29.72
CA PHE A 150 -10.56 12.81 -28.58
C PHE A 150 -10.24 14.18 -27.99
N MET A 151 -10.12 15.23 -28.81
CA MET A 151 -9.94 16.60 -28.29
C MET A 151 -11.14 17.08 -27.47
N GLU A 152 -12.36 16.71 -27.84
CA GLU A 152 -13.57 17.08 -27.08
C GLU A 152 -13.74 16.26 -25.79
N LEU A 153 -13.37 14.98 -25.81
CA LEU A 153 -13.24 14.15 -24.59
C LEU A 153 -12.20 14.73 -23.62
N GLU A 154 -11.06 15.18 -24.12
CA GLU A 154 -9.97 15.72 -23.30
C GLU A 154 -10.33 17.06 -22.64
N LYS A 155 -11.21 17.86 -23.26
CA LYS A 155 -11.75 19.09 -22.65
C LYS A 155 -12.72 18.84 -21.50
N THR A 156 -13.31 17.63 -21.43
CA THR A 156 -14.44 17.34 -20.55
C THR A 156 -14.12 16.37 -19.42
N VAL A 157 -12.97 15.70 -19.44
CA VAL A 157 -12.48 15.00 -18.24
C VAL A 157 -12.07 16.07 -17.21
N PRO A 158 -12.76 16.16 -16.05
CA PRO A 158 -12.42 17.14 -15.03
C PRO A 158 -10.96 16.95 -14.62
N VAL A 159 -10.24 18.06 -14.43
CA VAL A 159 -8.84 18.14 -13.93
C VAL A 159 -8.66 17.49 -12.54
N GLU A 160 -9.74 16.95 -11.95
CA GLU A 160 -9.76 16.25 -10.67
C GLU A 160 -8.79 15.05 -10.62
N ASN A 161 -8.47 14.42 -11.75
CA ASN A 161 -7.53 13.29 -11.77
C ASN A 161 -6.04 13.67 -11.88
N PHE A 162 -5.68 14.94 -12.06
CA PHE A 162 -4.26 15.32 -12.09
C PHE A 162 -3.63 15.27 -10.70
N PHE A 163 -4.36 15.72 -9.68
CA PHE A 163 -3.89 15.63 -8.29
C PHE A 163 -3.90 14.19 -7.79
N ASP A 164 -4.88 13.37 -8.14
CA ASP A 164 -4.88 11.95 -7.78
C ASP A 164 -3.76 11.17 -8.48
N LYS A 165 -3.42 11.49 -9.74
CA LYS A 165 -2.22 10.95 -10.41
C LYS A 165 -0.91 11.46 -9.83
N MET A 166 -0.87 12.71 -9.37
CA MET A 166 0.32 13.25 -8.70
C MET A 166 0.49 12.65 -7.31
N ILE A 167 -0.61 12.47 -6.57
CA ILE A 167 -0.64 11.76 -5.28
C ILE A 167 -0.26 10.30 -5.46
N SER A 168 -0.68 9.64 -6.56
CA SER A 168 -0.23 8.28 -6.89
C SER A 168 1.24 8.22 -7.31
N LEU A 169 1.78 9.28 -7.93
CA LEU A 169 3.23 9.38 -8.16
C LEU A 169 4.03 9.56 -6.86
N PHE A 170 3.39 10.09 -5.82
CA PHE A 170 3.91 10.19 -4.47
C PHE A 170 3.30 9.13 -3.53
N GLU A 171 2.73 8.04 -4.08
CA GLU A 171 2.08 7.00 -3.28
C GLU A 171 3.05 6.55 -2.20
N PHE A 172 2.68 6.88 -0.97
CA PHE A 172 3.32 6.37 0.21
C PHE A 172 3.29 4.85 0.08
N LYS A 173 4.45 4.23 -0.09
CA LYS A 173 4.61 2.77 -0.10
C LYS A 173 3.82 2.19 1.06
N GLN A 174 2.63 1.67 0.77
CA GLN A 174 1.79 1.10 1.80
C GLN A 174 2.30 -0.31 2.01
N THR A 175 3.29 -0.46 2.89
CA THR A 175 3.74 -1.77 3.38
C THR A 175 2.61 -2.38 4.20
N ILE A 176 2.12 -3.53 3.77
CA ILE A 176 1.11 -4.28 4.52
C ILE A 176 1.86 -5.25 5.43
N ALA A 177 1.68 -5.09 6.73
CA ALA A 177 2.20 -6.03 7.72
C ALA A 177 1.10 -7.01 8.11
N GLN A 178 1.37 -8.30 7.96
CA GLN A 178 0.47 -9.40 8.30
C GLN A 178 1.04 -10.17 9.49
N THR A 179 0.19 -10.53 10.44
CA THR A 179 0.59 -11.24 11.66
C THR A 179 -0.12 -12.58 11.71
N GLU A 180 0.66 -13.66 11.84
CA GLU A 180 0.12 -15.01 12.02
C GLU A 180 0.67 -15.68 13.26
N TYR A 181 -0.21 -16.38 13.97
CA TYR A 181 0.12 -17.10 15.19
C TYR A 181 0.46 -18.55 14.90
N LEU A 182 1.16 -19.18 15.84
CA LEU A 182 1.47 -20.60 15.72
C LEU A 182 0.20 -21.47 15.67
N ASN A 183 0.29 -22.55 14.90
CA ASN A 183 -0.76 -23.54 14.81
C ASN A 183 -0.61 -24.68 15.86
N SER A 184 -1.58 -25.59 15.88
CA SER A 184 -1.63 -26.74 16.79
C SER A 184 -0.60 -27.86 16.54
N GLY A 185 0.15 -27.79 15.43
CA GLY A 185 1.29 -28.66 15.14
C GLY A 185 2.62 -28.10 15.60
N SER A 186 2.63 -26.93 16.24
CA SER A 186 3.83 -26.36 16.85
C SER A 186 4.06 -26.92 18.26
N GLY A 187 5.30 -26.86 18.72
CA GLY A 187 5.67 -27.38 20.04
C GLY A 187 7.15 -27.73 20.13
N ARG A 188 7.47 -28.80 20.85
CA ARG A 188 8.85 -29.26 21.03
C ARG A 188 8.97 -30.78 20.94
N VAL A 189 10.17 -31.21 20.57
CA VAL A 189 10.60 -32.61 20.72
C VAL A 189 11.77 -32.65 21.69
N LEU A 190 11.65 -33.52 22.68
CA LEU A 190 12.57 -33.73 23.79
C LEU A 190 13.37 -35.00 23.52
N SER A 191 14.70 -34.95 23.60
CA SER A 191 15.52 -36.14 23.84
C SER A 191 16.00 -36.10 25.28
N ASP A 192 15.60 -37.10 26.06
CA ASP A 192 15.84 -37.16 27.49
C ASP A 192 16.39 -38.55 27.84
N ARG A 193 17.73 -38.67 27.84
CA ARG A 193 18.41 -39.96 27.95
C ARG A 193 19.37 -39.96 29.13
N THR A 194 19.36 -41.05 29.89
CA THR A 194 20.49 -41.42 30.73
C THR A 194 21.63 -41.86 29.83
N SER A 195 22.65 -41.01 29.68
CA SER A 195 23.78 -41.19 28.76
C SER A 195 25.03 -40.51 29.32
N SER A 196 26.20 -41.13 29.12
CA SER A 196 27.48 -40.54 29.48
C SER A 196 28.05 -39.54 28.49
N SER A 197 27.42 -39.33 27.33
CA SER A 197 27.87 -38.34 26.36
C SER A 197 26.72 -37.46 25.88
N TRP A 198 27.06 -36.19 25.69
CA TRP A 198 26.25 -35.19 25.00
C TRP A 198 25.87 -35.67 23.60
N ASP A 199 26.87 -36.09 22.81
CA ASP A 199 26.73 -36.50 21.42
C ASP A 199 25.65 -37.58 21.24
N THR A 200 25.58 -38.55 22.15
CA THR A 200 24.54 -39.61 22.08
C THR A 200 23.12 -39.05 22.16
N VAL A 201 22.91 -37.94 22.87
CA VAL A 201 21.58 -37.30 23.02
C VAL A 201 21.36 -36.25 21.95
N HIS A 202 22.39 -35.47 21.62
CA HIS A 202 22.36 -34.46 20.57
C HIS A 202 22.11 -35.06 19.17
N ASP A 203 22.81 -36.16 18.86
CA ASP A 203 22.76 -36.83 17.55
C ASP A 203 21.68 -37.91 17.46
N ASP A 204 20.82 -38.04 18.46
CA ASP A 204 19.75 -39.03 18.44
C ASP A 204 18.85 -38.82 17.20
N GLU A 205 18.49 -39.90 16.51
CA GLU A 205 17.58 -39.79 15.35
C GLU A 205 16.15 -39.46 15.79
N SER A 206 15.82 -39.78 17.05
CA SER A 206 14.49 -39.62 17.62
C SER A 206 14.55 -39.17 19.09
N GLY A 207 13.63 -38.29 19.47
CA GLY A 207 13.45 -37.90 20.86
C GLY A 207 12.77 -38.99 21.68
N THR A 208 12.66 -38.76 22.99
CA THR A 208 11.89 -39.58 23.92
C THR A 208 10.43 -39.15 24.01
N ASN A 209 10.15 -37.85 23.82
CA ASN A 209 8.79 -37.31 23.89
C ASN A 209 8.58 -36.19 22.86
N ALA A 210 7.37 -36.11 22.31
CA ALA A 210 6.91 -34.98 21.53
C ALA A 210 5.74 -34.31 22.26
N TYR A 211 5.78 -32.99 22.35
CA TYR A 211 4.76 -32.21 23.04
C TYR A 211 4.18 -31.18 22.07
N VAL A 212 2.91 -31.37 21.76
CA VAL A 212 2.05 -30.38 21.08
C VAL A 212 1.15 -29.69 22.10
N ASN A 213 0.78 -28.44 21.84
CA ASN A 213 -0.27 -27.70 22.55
C ASN A 213 -0.12 -27.60 24.08
N ARG A 214 1.10 -27.61 24.62
CA ARG A 214 1.32 -27.42 26.07
C ARG A 214 1.41 -25.93 26.40
N THR A 215 0.59 -25.48 27.35
CA THR A 215 0.48 -24.11 27.89
C THR A 215 1.74 -23.60 28.62
N SER A 216 2.80 -24.38 28.63
CA SER A 216 4.10 -24.04 29.19
C SER A 216 5.08 -25.14 28.79
N GLU A 217 6.33 -24.73 28.56
CA GLU A 217 7.57 -25.52 28.60
C GLU A 217 8.14 -25.93 27.23
N ILE A 218 9.44 -25.89 26.87
CA ILE A 218 10.75 -25.36 27.29
C ILE A 218 11.58 -25.63 26.01
N LEU A 219 12.30 -24.62 25.53
CA LEU A 219 13.19 -24.68 24.39
C LEU A 219 14.62 -24.53 24.95
N GLY A 220 15.47 -25.56 24.88
CA GLY A 220 16.79 -25.48 25.51
C GLY A 220 17.49 -26.81 25.83
N CYS A 221 18.70 -26.69 26.38
CA CYS A 221 19.63 -27.79 26.66
C CYS A 221 19.91 -27.88 28.15
N TRP A 222 19.70 -29.05 28.74
CA TRP A 222 19.87 -29.28 30.17
C TRP A 222 20.80 -30.46 30.43
N TYR A 223 21.58 -30.35 31.50
CA TYR A 223 22.38 -31.44 32.00
C TYR A 223 22.09 -31.69 33.48
N ARG A 224 21.74 -32.95 33.79
CA ARG A 224 21.50 -33.41 35.14
C ARG A 224 22.56 -34.44 35.53
N LEU A 225 23.56 -34.01 36.32
CA LEU A 225 24.64 -34.91 36.75
C LEU A 225 24.23 -36.02 37.72
N SER A 226 23.17 -35.85 38.52
CA SER A 226 22.80 -36.87 39.53
C SER A 226 22.58 -38.26 38.95
N ASP A 227 22.15 -38.31 37.71
CA ASP A 227 21.78 -39.50 36.96
C ASP A 227 22.50 -39.56 35.60
N ASN A 228 23.52 -38.71 35.39
CA ASN A 228 24.28 -38.64 34.14
C ASN A 228 23.34 -38.60 32.93
N ARG A 229 22.52 -37.55 32.90
CA ARG A 229 21.36 -37.45 32.02
C ARG A 229 21.41 -36.13 31.29
N TRP A 230 21.39 -36.23 29.96
CA TRP A 230 21.33 -35.09 29.06
C TRP A 230 19.91 -34.95 28.54
N ILE A 231 19.44 -33.72 28.49
CA ILE A 231 18.11 -33.36 28.03
C ILE A 231 18.25 -32.25 27.00
N ILE A 232 17.79 -32.48 25.78
CA ILE A 232 17.82 -31.47 24.71
C ILE A 232 16.40 -31.32 24.18
N GLN A 233 15.95 -30.07 24.06
CA GLN A 233 14.62 -29.71 23.58
C GLN A 233 14.71 -28.79 22.38
N ARG A 234 14.21 -29.29 21.25
CA ARG A 234 14.15 -28.57 19.98
C ARG A 234 12.73 -28.13 19.72
N GLY A 235 12.53 -26.85 19.43
CA GLY A 235 11.22 -26.29 19.15
C GLY A 235 10.93 -26.30 17.66
N PHE A 236 9.65 -26.48 17.34
CA PHE A 236 9.13 -26.50 15.98
C PHE A 236 8.00 -25.48 15.89
N LEU A 237 8.12 -24.57 14.94
CA LEU A 237 7.26 -23.41 14.76
C LEU A 237 6.59 -23.53 13.39
N ASN A 238 5.27 -23.63 13.38
CA ASN A 238 4.46 -23.72 12.17
C ASN A 238 3.46 -22.57 12.11
N PHE A 239 3.57 -21.77 11.06
CA PHE A 239 2.68 -20.65 10.77
C PHE A 239 1.88 -20.95 9.51
N ASP A 240 0.56 -20.75 9.55
CA ASP A 240 -0.27 -20.88 8.36
C ASP A 240 -0.14 -19.61 7.51
N THR A 241 0.69 -19.67 6.46
CA THR A 241 0.96 -18.53 5.58
C THR A 241 0.22 -18.64 4.26
N SER A 242 -0.86 -19.44 4.22
CA SER A 242 -1.71 -19.61 3.03
C SER A 242 -2.51 -18.36 2.64
N PHE A 243 -2.49 -17.31 3.46
CA PHE A 243 -3.05 -16.00 3.12
C PHE A 243 -2.18 -15.22 2.12
N LEU A 244 -0.92 -15.63 1.91
CA LEU A 244 -0.03 -15.05 0.92
C LEU A 244 -0.41 -15.55 -0.48
N GLU A 245 -0.35 -14.68 -1.48
CA GLU A 245 -0.63 -15.04 -2.86
C GLU A 245 0.67 -15.31 -3.64
N ILE A 246 0.64 -16.26 -4.58
CA ILE A 246 1.77 -16.50 -5.48
C ILE A 246 2.10 -15.19 -6.22
N GLY A 247 3.34 -14.71 -6.06
CA GLY A 247 3.81 -13.46 -6.65
C GLY A 247 3.95 -12.31 -5.65
N ASP A 248 3.47 -12.49 -4.41
CA ASP A 248 3.80 -11.58 -3.32
C ASP A 248 5.32 -11.46 -3.14
N VAL A 249 5.76 -10.30 -2.69
CA VAL A 249 7.17 -10.04 -2.39
C VAL A 249 7.28 -9.82 -0.89
N VAL A 250 7.91 -10.74 -0.17
CA VAL A 250 8.20 -10.53 1.26
C VAL A 250 9.41 -9.61 1.37
N GLU A 251 9.20 -8.39 1.87
CA GLU A 251 10.27 -7.41 2.11
C GLU A 251 11.08 -7.74 3.37
N SER A 252 10.37 -8.11 4.44
CA SER A 252 10.97 -8.51 5.72
C SER A 252 10.03 -9.43 6.47
N ALA A 253 10.59 -10.28 7.32
CA ALA A 253 9.81 -11.09 8.24
C ALA A 253 10.55 -11.26 9.56
N SER A 254 9.79 -11.28 10.66
CA SER A 254 10.32 -11.47 12.01
C SER A 254 9.46 -12.44 12.79
N ILE A 255 10.08 -13.32 13.58
CA ILE A 255 9.37 -14.17 14.54
C ILE A 255 9.49 -13.54 15.92
N PHE A 256 8.36 -13.39 16.60
CA PHE A 256 8.28 -12.84 17.94
C PHE A 256 7.95 -13.95 18.92
N VAL A 257 8.81 -14.13 19.91
CA VAL A 257 8.60 -15.10 20.99
C VAL A 257 8.55 -14.37 22.33
N LYS A 258 7.83 -14.92 23.31
CA LYS A 258 7.74 -14.34 24.65
C LYS A 258 8.33 -15.31 25.67
N PRO A 259 9.53 -15.05 26.23
CA PRO A 259 10.11 -15.93 27.24
C PRO A 259 9.27 -15.94 28.52
N ALA A 260 8.88 -17.10 28.99
CA ALA A 260 8.29 -17.32 30.31
C ALA A 260 9.38 -17.47 31.39
N VAL A 261 10.46 -18.19 31.06
CA VAL A 261 11.61 -18.46 31.94
C VAL A 261 12.88 -18.42 31.10
N ILE A 262 13.99 -17.97 31.68
CA ILE A 262 15.30 -18.01 31.03
C ILE A 262 16.29 -18.70 31.97
N TYR A 263 17.01 -19.68 31.45
CA TYR A 263 18.01 -20.48 32.15
C TYR A 263 19.40 -20.12 31.64
N LYS A 264 20.32 -19.78 32.55
CA LYS A 264 21.67 -19.31 32.24
C LYS A 264 22.71 -19.89 33.19
N SER A 265 22.60 -21.17 33.50
CA SER A 265 23.53 -21.81 34.44
C SER A 265 24.93 -21.92 33.86
N ASP A 266 25.06 -22.02 32.54
CA ASP A 266 26.34 -22.02 31.81
C ASP A 266 26.38 -20.83 30.85
N ASN A 267 26.56 -19.63 31.40
CA ASN A 267 26.46 -18.38 30.66
C ASN A 267 27.74 -18.05 29.89
N ASP A 268 28.00 -18.78 28.81
CA ASP A 268 29.17 -18.62 27.93
C ASP A 268 28.80 -18.07 26.53
N GLU A 269 29.69 -18.23 25.54
CA GLU A 269 29.48 -17.74 24.17
C GLU A 269 28.35 -18.46 23.42
N TYR A 270 27.92 -19.63 23.87
CA TYR A 270 26.82 -20.40 23.29
C TYR A 270 25.46 -20.11 23.95
N SER A 271 25.43 -19.16 24.89
CA SER A 271 24.20 -18.71 25.57
C SER A 271 23.33 -17.78 24.71
N TYR A 272 22.79 -18.33 23.63
CA TYR A 272 21.82 -17.68 22.75
C TYR A 272 20.75 -18.65 22.27
N THR A 273 19.71 -18.11 21.63
CA THR A 273 18.79 -18.89 20.80
C THR A 273 18.79 -18.38 19.37
N VAL A 274 18.44 -19.26 18.43
CA VAL A 274 18.46 -18.98 16.99
C VAL A 274 17.35 -19.74 16.28
N VAL A 275 16.71 -19.07 15.30
CA VAL A 275 15.74 -19.69 14.40
C VAL A 275 16.49 -20.34 13.23
N LEU A 276 16.08 -21.56 12.91
CA LEU A 276 16.72 -22.44 11.95
C LEU A 276 15.69 -22.98 10.97
N ASN A 277 16.18 -23.53 9.87
CA ASN A 277 15.35 -24.32 8.97
C ASN A 277 14.79 -25.55 9.68
N SER A 278 13.60 -25.98 9.28
CA SER A 278 13.00 -27.22 9.76
C SER A 278 12.60 -28.12 8.59
N THR A 279 12.88 -29.41 8.72
CA THR A 279 12.52 -30.43 7.71
C THR A 279 11.33 -31.30 8.12
N HIS A 280 10.66 -30.99 9.24
CA HIS A 280 9.49 -31.75 9.68
C HIS A 280 8.30 -31.54 8.72
N THR A 281 7.58 -32.62 8.40
CA THR A 281 6.55 -32.60 7.35
C THR A 281 5.14 -32.39 7.90
N ALA A 282 4.86 -32.84 9.13
CA ALA A 282 3.55 -32.64 9.75
C ALA A 282 3.27 -31.16 10.01
N THR A 283 1.99 -30.77 10.03
CA THR A 283 1.56 -29.37 10.25
C THR A 283 0.62 -29.24 11.43
N THR A 284 0.09 -30.35 11.95
CA THR A 284 -0.89 -30.38 13.06
C THR A 284 -0.45 -31.30 14.21
N THR A 285 0.68 -31.99 14.06
CA THR A 285 1.21 -32.93 15.04
C THR A 285 2.73 -32.88 15.07
N LEU A 286 3.31 -33.30 16.20
CA LEU A 286 4.73 -33.62 16.33
C LEU A 286 4.88 -35.06 16.80
N SER A 287 5.94 -35.71 16.34
CA SER A 287 6.33 -37.06 16.71
C SER A 287 7.75 -37.06 17.28
N THR A 288 8.13 -38.12 17.98
CA THR A 288 9.50 -38.26 18.49
C THR A 288 10.54 -38.33 17.37
N SER A 289 10.18 -38.86 16.20
CA SER A 289 11.07 -38.89 15.03
C SER A 289 11.35 -37.51 14.43
N ASP A 290 10.63 -36.47 14.85
CA ASP A 290 10.91 -35.10 14.38
C ASP A 290 12.12 -34.48 15.09
N TYR A 291 12.68 -35.10 16.13
CA TYR A 291 13.83 -34.56 16.87
C TYR A 291 15.04 -34.22 15.97
N SER A 292 15.38 -35.11 15.03
CA SER A 292 16.45 -34.91 14.05
C SER A 292 16.06 -33.99 12.88
N ARG A 293 14.82 -33.49 12.85
CA ARG A 293 14.27 -32.62 11.79
C ARG A 293 14.41 -31.13 12.09
N ALA A 294 14.83 -30.74 13.29
CA ALA A 294 15.28 -29.39 13.57
C ALA A 294 16.64 -29.20 12.89
N GLY A 295 16.67 -28.41 11.83
CA GLY A 295 17.85 -28.28 10.99
C GLY A 295 18.96 -27.44 11.63
N ASN A 296 20.02 -27.23 10.86
CA ASN A 296 21.23 -26.50 11.28
C ASN A 296 21.54 -25.31 10.34
N THR A 297 20.60 -24.90 9.49
CA THR A 297 20.76 -23.69 8.66
C THR A 297 20.07 -22.52 9.36
N GLU A 298 20.84 -21.51 9.76
CA GLU A 298 20.32 -20.32 10.43
C GLU A 298 19.41 -19.50 9.52
N TYR A 299 18.21 -19.19 10.02
CA TYR A 299 17.20 -18.38 9.36
C TYR A 299 16.96 -17.05 10.06
N SER A 300 17.60 -16.77 11.20
CA SER A 300 17.54 -15.47 11.89
C SER A 300 18.90 -15.00 12.40
N ASN A 301 18.92 -13.81 12.99
CA ASN A 301 19.97 -13.43 13.94
C ASN A 301 19.96 -14.34 15.19
N GLN A 302 21.12 -14.44 15.84
CA GLN A 302 21.28 -15.07 17.15
C GLN A 302 20.94 -14.06 18.25
N ILE A 303 20.09 -14.44 19.22
CA ILE A 303 19.74 -13.59 20.35
C ILE A 303 20.30 -14.19 21.63
N THR A 304 21.30 -13.52 22.23
CA THR A 304 21.85 -13.94 23.52
C THR A 304 20.75 -13.99 24.58
N LEU A 305 20.83 -14.96 25.49
CA LEU A 305 19.85 -15.12 26.56
C LEU A 305 19.82 -13.86 27.47
N ASP A 306 20.91 -13.11 27.57
CA ASP A 306 21.02 -11.82 28.27
C ASP A 306 20.22 -10.67 27.65
N ASN A 307 19.96 -10.75 26.35
CA ASN A 307 19.14 -9.76 25.65
C ASN A 307 17.64 -10.13 25.64
N GLN A 308 17.27 -11.29 26.19
CA GLN A 308 15.88 -11.70 26.34
C GLN A 308 15.34 -11.26 27.70
N THR A 309 14.10 -10.76 27.71
CA THR A 309 13.41 -10.34 28.93
C THR A 309 12.15 -11.18 29.11
N THR A 310 11.95 -11.75 30.29
CA THR A 310 10.74 -12.52 30.58
C THR A 310 9.48 -11.67 30.45
N SER A 311 8.39 -12.30 29.99
CA SER A 311 7.10 -11.66 29.75
C SER A 311 7.13 -10.48 28.76
N SER A 312 8.17 -10.39 27.92
CA SER A 312 8.29 -9.40 26.84
C SER A 312 8.64 -10.10 25.53
N TYR A 313 8.14 -9.58 24.40
CA TYR A 313 8.48 -10.17 23.10
C TYR A 313 9.95 -9.92 22.75
N THR A 314 10.62 -10.98 22.32
CA THR A 314 11.94 -10.98 21.69
C THR A 314 11.74 -11.19 20.20
N GLU A 315 12.38 -10.34 19.39
CA GLU A 315 12.31 -10.39 17.93
C GLU A 315 13.50 -11.17 17.34
N PHE A 316 13.19 -12.15 16.51
CA PHE A 316 14.13 -12.80 15.59
C PHE A 316 13.88 -12.29 14.18
N GLU A 317 14.76 -11.41 13.71
CA GLU A 317 14.71 -10.91 12.33
C GLU A 317 15.16 -12.03 11.39
N LEU A 318 14.29 -12.42 10.46
CA LEU A 318 14.63 -13.47 9.50
C LEU A 318 15.61 -12.95 8.45
N ASN A 319 16.66 -13.73 8.20
CA ASN A 319 17.62 -13.45 7.14
C ASN A 319 17.04 -13.83 5.77
N ALA A 320 17.79 -13.59 4.68
CA ALA A 320 17.34 -13.91 3.32
C ALA A 320 16.95 -15.39 3.14
N GLY A 321 17.64 -16.32 3.81
CA GLY A 321 17.29 -17.74 3.82
C GLY A 321 15.95 -17.99 4.50
N GLY A 322 15.74 -17.40 5.68
CA GLY A 322 14.47 -17.45 6.40
C GLY A 322 13.30 -16.88 5.61
N ILE A 323 13.48 -15.71 5.00
CA ILE A 323 12.46 -15.09 4.12
C ILE A 323 12.14 -16.00 2.94
N SER A 324 13.15 -16.56 2.27
CA SER A 324 12.95 -17.46 1.12
C SER A 324 12.25 -18.79 1.48
N SER A 325 12.22 -19.15 2.76
CA SER A 325 11.57 -20.37 3.26
C SER A 325 10.10 -20.19 3.61
N ILE A 326 9.58 -18.95 3.58
CA ILE A 326 8.16 -18.67 3.77
C ILE A 326 7.38 -19.32 2.62
N ASN A 327 6.38 -20.11 2.97
CA ASN A 327 5.55 -20.86 2.02
C ASN A 327 4.26 -20.09 1.70
N PHE A 328 4.04 -19.83 0.42
CA PHE A 328 2.93 -18.99 -0.05
C PHE A 328 1.66 -19.81 -0.31
N ASP A 329 1.73 -21.14 -0.19
CA ASP A 329 0.63 -22.06 -0.46
C ASP A 329 0.48 -23.07 0.69
N GLY A 330 0.69 -22.60 1.94
CA GLY A 330 0.51 -23.43 3.12
C GLY A 330 1.36 -22.99 4.30
N TYR A 331 1.95 -23.96 4.99
CA TYR A 331 2.65 -23.71 6.26
C TYR A 331 4.11 -23.33 6.03
N SER A 332 4.52 -22.21 6.64
CA SER A 332 5.92 -21.84 6.84
C SER A 332 6.44 -22.52 8.11
N LYS A 333 7.59 -23.19 8.00
CA LYS A 333 8.10 -24.09 9.04
C LYS A 333 9.51 -23.72 9.46
N PHE A 334 9.67 -23.52 10.76
CA PHE A 334 10.93 -23.18 11.37
C PHE A 334 11.20 -24.10 12.56
N SER A 335 12.46 -24.18 12.97
CA SER A 335 12.82 -24.68 14.28
C SER A 335 13.57 -23.62 15.05
N ILE A 336 13.63 -23.76 16.37
CA ILE A 336 14.46 -22.89 17.21
C ILE A 336 15.26 -23.79 18.15
N LYS A 337 16.54 -23.45 18.31
CA LYS A 337 17.49 -24.15 19.17
C LYS A 337 18.16 -23.15 20.11
N GLU A 338 18.70 -23.70 21.18
CA GLU A 338 19.67 -23.01 22.03
C GLU A 338 21.09 -23.26 21.48
N GLY A 339 22.00 -22.30 21.70
CA GLY A 339 23.30 -22.23 21.02
C GLY A 339 24.18 -23.45 21.24
N HIS A 340 24.13 -24.13 22.40
CA HIS A 340 24.87 -25.36 22.64
C HIS A 340 24.40 -26.52 21.74
N ASP A 341 23.08 -26.67 21.52
CA ASP A 341 22.51 -27.65 20.56
C ASP A 341 22.66 -27.23 19.10
N TYR A 342 22.97 -25.97 18.83
CA TYR A 342 23.27 -25.51 17.48
C TYR A 342 24.76 -25.70 17.12
N GLU A 343 25.66 -25.34 18.05
CA GLU A 343 27.12 -25.42 17.87
C GLU A 343 27.70 -26.81 18.17
N ASP A 344 26.84 -27.75 18.61
CA ASP A 344 27.24 -29.08 19.09
C ASP A 344 28.33 -28.99 20.18
N ALA A 345 28.05 -28.15 21.18
CA ALA A 345 28.92 -27.90 22.30
C ALA A 345 28.20 -28.30 23.60
N ALA A 346 28.72 -29.26 24.34
CA ALA A 346 28.12 -29.66 25.60
C ALA A 346 28.22 -28.53 26.66
N ILE A 347 27.16 -28.30 27.43
CA ILE A 347 27.21 -27.34 28.55
C ILE A 347 28.23 -27.82 29.61
N ASN A 348 29.07 -26.90 30.09
CA ASN A 348 30.07 -27.08 31.13
C ASN A 348 29.46 -26.89 32.53
N GLY A 349 28.68 -27.89 32.96
CA GLY A 349 27.90 -27.82 34.20
C GLY A 349 28.39 -28.67 35.37
N THR A 350 28.05 -28.23 36.59
CA THR A 350 27.89 -29.14 37.74
C THR A 350 26.41 -29.52 37.87
N GLN A 351 26.00 -30.24 38.94
CA GLN A 351 24.68 -30.87 38.99
C GLN A 351 23.56 -29.84 38.80
N SER A 352 22.66 -30.14 37.85
CA SER A 352 21.50 -29.31 37.51
C SER A 352 21.88 -27.98 36.83
N THR A 353 22.69 -28.07 35.78
CA THR A 353 22.99 -26.93 34.89
C THR A 353 21.97 -26.90 33.75
N TYR A 354 21.39 -25.73 33.51
CA TYR A 354 20.38 -25.48 32.50
C TYR A 354 20.77 -24.27 31.66
N ASN A 355 20.67 -24.39 30.34
CA ASN A 355 20.81 -23.25 29.43
C ASN A 355 19.66 -23.25 28.41
N GLY A 356 19.06 -22.08 28.18
CA GLY A 356 17.95 -21.91 27.23
C GLY A 356 16.80 -21.08 27.78
N ALA A 357 15.62 -21.23 27.20
CA ALA A 357 14.45 -20.44 27.56
C ALA A 357 13.13 -21.20 27.37
N ASP A 358 12.19 -20.96 28.27
CA ASP A 358 10.79 -21.33 28.04
C ASP A 358 10.13 -20.20 27.28
N TYR A 359 9.45 -20.51 26.19
CA TYR A 359 8.58 -19.54 25.53
C TYR A 359 7.13 -19.88 25.82
N TYR A 360 6.30 -18.85 25.97
CA TYR A 360 4.86 -19.03 26.03
C TYR A 360 4.36 -19.62 24.71
N PHE A 361 3.52 -20.65 24.84
CA PHE A 361 2.86 -21.30 23.73
C PHE A 361 1.46 -21.71 24.15
N ASN A 362 0.45 -21.08 23.56
CA ASN A 362 -0.94 -21.42 23.78
C ASN A 362 -1.73 -21.19 22.48
N PRO A 363 -1.86 -22.19 21.60
CA PRO A 363 -2.53 -22.04 20.30
C PRO A 363 -4.04 -21.72 20.38
N THR A 364 -4.57 -21.48 21.58
CA THR A 364 -5.95 -21.02 21.83
C THR A 364 -6.03 -19.61 22.42
N ASP A 365 -4.92 -18.97 22.79
CA ASP A 365 -4.86 -17.61 23.35
C ASP A 365 -3.72 -16.80 22.72
N THR A 366 -4.10 -15.87 21.84
CA THR A 366 -3.17 -15.04 21.09
C THR A 366 -2.46 -13.96 21.91
N THR A 367 -2.81 -13.78 23.20
CA THR A 367 -2.26 -12.70 24.03
C THR A 367 -0.75 -12.84 24.27
N ASP A 368 -0.30 -14.08 24.47
CA ASP A 368 1.09 -14.42 24.81
C ASP A 368 1.73 -15.37 23.79
N ASP A 369 1.06 -15.61 22.66
CA ASP A 369 1.51 -16.54 21.64
C ASP A 369 2.68 -16.06 20.81
N ILE A 370 3.49 -17.01 20.37
CA ILE A 370 4.49 -16.79 19.34
C ILE A 370 3.78 -16.48 18.02
N TYR A 371 4.25 -15.45 17.32
CA TYR A 371 3.74 -15.06 16.01
C TYR A 371 4.87 -14.73 15.03
N ILE A 372 4.54 -14.78 13.74
CA ILE A 372 5.37 -14.25 12.66
C ILE A 372 4.73 -12.97 12.14
N LEU A 373 5.54 -11.93 11.97
CA LEU A 373 5.18 -10.69 11.31
C LEU A 373 5.82 -10.68 9.92
N ILE A 374 5.00 -10.65 8.87
CA ILE A 374 5.45 -10.61 7.48
C ILE A 374 5.09 -9.26 6.90
N THR A 375 6.09 -8.52 6.42
CA THR A 375 5.89 -7.26 5.69
C THR A 375 6.01 -7.55 4.21
N LEU A 376 4.92 -7.30 3.48
CA LEU A 376 4.89 -7.42 2.04
C LEU A 376 5.34 -6.11 1.40
N GLY A 377 6.26 -6.24 0.46
CA GLY A 377 6.55 -5.19 -0.48
C GLY A 377 5.42 -5.04 -1.46
N GLN A 378 5.28 -3.82 -1.97
CA GLN A 378 4.48 -3.65 -3.16
C GLN A 378 5.09 -4.51 -4.25
N ILE A 379 4.24 -5.28 -4.93
CA ILE A 379 4.53 -5.75 -6.26
C ILE A 379 4.76 -4.46 -7.05
N THR A 380 6.03 -4.12 -7.27
CA THR A 380 6.36 -3.20 -8.34
C THR A 380 5.87 -3.93 -9.57
N THR A 381 4.67 -3.56 -10.04
CA THR A 381 4.37 -3.71 -11.45
C THR A 381 5.54 -3.01 -12.10
N THR A 382 6.49 -3.83 -12.57
CA THR A 382 7.60 -3.35 -13.36
C THR A 382 6.92 -2.49 -14.39
N THR A 383 7.16 -1.18 -14.27
CA THR A 383 6.60 -0.16 -15.15
C THR A 383 6.85 -0.73 -16.53
N ALA A 384 5.76 -1.17 -17.17
CA ALA A 384 5.81 -1.92 -18.41
C ALA A 384 6.85 -1.24 -19.26
N ASP A 385 7.91 -1.98 -19.65
CA ASP A 385 9.09 -1.45 -20.32
C ASP A 385 8.65 -0.25 -21.14
N LEU A 386 9.01 0.94 -20.66
CA LEU A 386 8.84 2.19 -21.39
C LEU A 386 9.80 2.09 -22.57
N TYR A 387 9.49 1.19 -23.51
CA TYR A 387 10.02 1.23 -24.84
C TYR A 387 9.69 2.63 -25.31
N PRO A 388 10.69 3.46 -25.66
CA PRO A 388 10.43 4.74 -26.24
C PRO A 388 9.62 4.46 -27.51
N CYS A 389 8.30 4.70 -27.43
CA CYS A 389 7.54 4.87 -28.65
C CYS A 389 8.21 6.07 -29.34
N GLU A 390 8.45 5.98 -30.64
CA GLU A 390 8.89 7.14 -31.40
C GLU A 390 7.81 8.21 -31.27
N ILE A 391 8.10 9.25 -30.49
CA ILE A 391 7.24 10.42 -30.38
C ILE A 391 7.24 11.05 -31.77
N PRO A 392 6.10 11.18 -32.47
CA PRO A 392 6.06 11.85 -33.75
C PRO A 392 6.60 13.27 -33.56
N GLU A 393 7.58 13.67 -34.37
CA GLU A 393 8.23 14.98 -34.30
C GLU A 393 7.17 16.09 -34.33
N ASN A 394 6.82 16.62 -33.17
CA ASN A 394 5.91 17.75 -33.05
C ASN A 394 6.74 19.00 -32.74
N THR A 395 6.80 19.93 -33.69
CA THR A 395 7.66 21.12 -33.67
C THR A 395 7.25 22.20 -32.66
N LEU A 396 6.38 21.89 -31.70
CA LEU A 396 5.94 22.82 -30.65
C LEU A 396 6.67 22.52 -29.34
N ILE A 397 7.70 23.34 -29.06
CA ILE A 397 8.71 23.24 -27.99
C ILE A 397 8.13 23.34 -26.54
N GLN A 398 6.81 23.21 -26.33
CA GLN A 398 6.17 23.52 -25.04
C GLN A 398 5.53 22.32 -24.32
N ARG A 399 5.68 21.08 -24.80
CA ARG A 399 5.08 19.90 -24.14
C ARG A 399 6.10 18.79 -23.97
N PHE A 400 6.21 18.25 -22.75
CA PHE A 400 6.79 16.93 -22.55
C PHE A 400 5.74 15.90 -22.96
N THR A 401 6.13 14.97 -23.82
CA THR A 401 5.32 13.85 -24.27
C THR A 401 5.92 12.56 -23.73
N GLY A 402 5.08 11.73 -23.13
CA GLY A 402 5.41 10.37 -22.74
C GLY A 402 4.34 9.42 -23.29
N CYS A 403 4.68 8.15 -23.45
CA CYS A 403 3.72 7.10 -23.79
C CYS A 403 3.81 5.96 -22.80
N GLU A 404 2.68 5.31 -22.55
CA GLU A 404 2.56 4.12 -21.72
C GLU A 404 2.01 2.99 -22.59
N ASN A 405 2.76 1.89 -22.66
CA ASN A 405 2.34 0.66 -23.33
C ASN A 405 1.62 -0.22 -22.32
N ILE A 406 0.34 -0.53 -22.56
CA ILE A 406 -0.46 -1.38 -21.67
C ILE A 406 -0.51 -2.79 -22.25
N TYR A 407 -0.01 -3.75 -21.48
CA TYR A 407 -0.04 -5.18 -21.79
C TYR A 407 -1.03 -5.88 -20.85
N THR A 408 -2.09 -6.48 -21.38
CA THR A 408 -3.09 -7.21 -20.56
C THR A 408 -2.80 -8.72 -20.48
N THR A 409 -1.77 -9.20 -21.17
CA THR A 409 -1.28 -10.59 -21.16
C THR A 409 0.24 -10.61 -21.35
N SER A 410 0.93 -11.72 -21.03
CA SER A 410 2.40 -11.87 -21.15
C SER A 410 2.92 -11.94 -22.61
N THR A 411 2.33 -11.15 -23.51
CA THR A 411 2.70 -11.09 -24.92
C THR A 411 3.56 -9.86 -25.17
N THR A 412 4.47 -9.93 -26.15
CA THR A 412 5.45 -8.87 -26.46
C THR A 412 4.87 -7.69 -27.25
N THR A 413 3.57 -7.70 -27.55
CA THR A 413 2.88 -6.65 -28.30
C THR A 413 1.88 -5.94 -27.40
N PRO A 414 1.96 -4.59 -27.26
CA PRO A 414 1.03 -3.85 -26.42
C PRO A 414 -0.37 -3.86 -27.01
N ASN A 415 -1.38 -4.00 -26.15
CA ASN A 415 -2.78 -4.02 -26.56
C ASN A 415 -3.36 -2.61 -26.68
N GLU A 416 -2.76 -1.64 -25.98
CA GLU A 416 -3.16 -0.22 -25.98
C GLU A 416 -1.91 0.64 -25.74
N ILE A 417 -1.81 1.78 -26.44
CA ILE A 417 -0.76 2.79 -26.24
C ILE A 417 -1.46 4.07 -25.79
N ARG A 418 -1.15 4.56 -24.59
CA ARG A 418 -1.65 5.85 -24.09
C ARG A 418 -0.59 6.90 -24.20
N PHE A 419 -0.94 8.07 -24.70
CA PHE A 419 -0.06 9.24 -24.73
C PHE A 419 -0.44 10.21 -23.63
N PHE A 420 0.55 10.77 -22.94
CA PHE A 420 0.35 11.82 -21.95
C PHE A 420 1.05 13.10 -22.37
N TYR A 421 0.33 14.21 -22.24
CA TYR A 421 0.83 15.55 -22.50
C TYR A 421 0.89 16.33 -21.19
N TYR A 422 2.07 16.82 -20.84
CA TYR A 422 2.21 17.72 -19.69
C TYR A 422 2.44 19.15 -20.17
N ASP A 423 1.62 20.07 -19.66
CA ASP A 423 1.75 21.50 -19.94
C ASP A 423 2.86 22.11 -19.04
N ILE A 424 4.00 22.40 -19.64
CA ILE A 424 5.20 22.91 -18.94
C ILE A 424 4.92 24.17 -18.10
N PRO A 425 4.15 25.16 -18.58
CA PRO A 425 3.77 26.33 -17.78
C PRO A 425 3.01 25.97 -16.49
N LEU A 426 2.15 24.94 -16.51
CA LEU A 426 1.40 24.50 -15.33
C LEU A 426 2.33 23.85 -14.29
N ILE A 427 3.26 22.99 -14.75
CA ILE A 427 4.27 22.38 -13.87
C ILE A 427 5.15 23.44 -13.24
N LEU A 428 5.66 24.40 -14.04
CA LEU A 428 6.47 25.49 -13.52
C LEU A 428 5.68 26.36 -12.53
N PHE A 429 4.40 26.63 -12.81
CA PHE A 429 3.53 27.36 -11.90
C PHE A 429 3.34 26.63 -10.56
N LEU A 430 3.08 25.32 -10.57
CA LEU A 430 2.90 24.52 -9.35
C LEU A 430 4.18 24.44 -8.52
N VAL A 431 5.34 24.24 -9.15
CA VAL A 431 6.64 24.27 -8.47
C VAL A 431 6.85 25.65 -7.83
N PHE A 432 6.61 26.72 -8.57
CA PHE A 432 6.76 28.08 -8.03
C PHE A 432 5.77 28.37 -6.90
N PHE A 433 4.54 27.88 -6.98
CA PHE A 433 3.52 28.02 -5.96
C PHE A 433 3.92 27.30 -4.67
N ILE A 434 4.40 26.06 -4.74
CA ILE A 434 4.87 25.30 -3.58
C ILE A 434 6.07 26.00 -2.92
N PHE A 435 7.06 26.43 -3.71
CA PHE A 435 8.24 27.12 -3.15
C PHE A 435 7.95 28.53 -2.62
N SER A 436 6.90 29.21 -3.11
CA SER A 436 6.53 30.56 -2.64
C SER A 436 5.56 30.55 -1.45
N VAL A 437 4.63 29.59 -1.39
CA VAL A 437 3.58 29.54 -0.36
C VAL A 437 4.02 28.81 0.90
N THR A 438 4.82 27.73 0.77
CA THR A 438 5.27 26.92 1.92
C THR A 438 6.06 27.73 2.96
N PRO A 439 7.01 28.62 2.59
CA PRO A 439 7.72 29.46 3.56
C PRO A 439 6.78 30.42 4.31
N VAL A 440 5.75 30.94 3.62
CA VAL A 440 4.77 31.86 4.22
C VAL A 440 3.91 31.13 5.25
N ILE A 441 3.44 29.92 4.95
CA ILE A 441 2.68 29.09 5.90
C ILE A 441 3.53 28.76 7.13
N ILE A 442 4.80 28.37 6.96
CA ILE A 442 5.72 28.09 8.06
C ILE A 442 5.91 29.33 8.96
N ILE A 443 6.08 30.52 8.36
CA ILE A 443 6.20 31.78 9.10
C ILE A 443 4.92 32.09 9.88
N LEU A 444 3.74 31.90 9.28
CA LEU A 444 2.45 32.12 9.95
C LEU A 444 2.24 31.15 11.12
N ILE A 445 2.61 29.88 10.97
CA ILE A 445 2.59 28.88 12.06
C ILE A 445 3.52 29.33 13.19
N PHE A 446 4.74 29.79 12.86
CA PHE A 446 5.71 30.26 13.86
C PHE A 446 5.19 31.49 14.64
N ILE A 447 4.55 32.44 13.94
CA ILE A 447 3.90 33.61 14.57
C ILE A 447 2.75 33.16 15.48
N TYR A 448 1.91 32.23 15.04
CA TYR A 448 0.79 31.71 15.81
C TYR A 448 1.25 31.02 17.09
N VAL A 449 2.23 30.11 17.01
CA VAL A 449 2.80 29.40 18.16
C VAL A 449 3.42 30.36 19.16
N ARG A 450 4.10 31.41 18.67
CA ARG A 450 4.73 32.43 19.53
C ARG A 450 3.74 33.37 20.20
N LYS A 451 2.54 33.57 19.65
CA LYS A 451 1.48 34.39 20.27
C LYS A 451 0.73 33.64 21.38
N LYS A 452 0.74 32.30 21.32
CA LYS A 452 0.07 31.42 22.29
C LYS A 452 0.93 31.09 23.52
N ARG A 453 2.26 31.25 23.40
CA ARG A 453 3.22 31.22 24.52
C ARG A 453 3.46 32.64 25.02
#